data_AF-A0A135VLP5-F1
#
_entry.id   AF-A0A135VLP5-F1
#
_cell.length_a   1.000
_cell.length_b   1.000
_cell.length_c   1.000
_cell.angle_alpha   90.00
_cell.angle_beta   90.00
_cell.angle_gamma   90.00
#
_symmetry.space_group_name_H-M   'P 1'
#
loop_
_entity.id
_entity.type
_entity.pdbx_description
1 polymer ?
#
loop_
_entity_poly.entity_id
_entity_poly.type
_entity_poly.pdbx_seq_one_letter_code
_entity_poly.pdbx_strand_id
1 'polypeptide(L)'
;MGNLVLLLIQSPFDIPLPDTWFSTLGEILNALFALAIRGYLIFILIGMMIYATGLSDGLAKSLVAAGIVLFFGGPLIINLLAQLSGVETITVESATSAWLHLLGMTDAEIISILVWLGDAIVAICLLAGAILYFTPSANDMTGKGKSLIVRALLLAPILAFFHVAAWL
;
A
#
# COMPACT_ATOMS: atom_id res chain seq x y z
N MET A 1 58.61 -11.67 4.59
CA MET A 1 57.71 -12.75 4.14
C MET A 1 56.45 -12.95 5.00
N GLY A 2 56.17 -12.10 6.01
CA GLY A 2 54.94 -12.21 6.83
C GLY A 2 53.69 -11.47 6.31
N ASN A 3 53.86 -10.41 5.51
CA ASN A 3 52.72 -9.56 5.07
C ASN A 3 51.93 -10.10 3.88
N LEU A 4 52.46 -11.04 3.09
CA LEU A 4 51.75 -11.59 1.94
C LEU A 4 50.74 -12.68 2.33
N VAL A 5 50.95 -13.36 3.47
CA VAL A 5 50.05 -14.42 3.96
C VAL A 5 48.80 -13.82 4.61
N LEU A 6 48.90 -12.64 5.23
CA LEU A 6 47.76 -11.92 5.82
C LEU A 6 46.76 -11.42 4.76
N LEU A 7 47.22 -11.06 3.56
CA LEU A 7 46.37 -10.65 2.44
C LEU A 7 45.63 -11.83 1.78
N LEU A 8 46.12 -13.07 1.95
CA LEU A 8 45.50 -14.29 1.41
C LEU A 8 44.49 -14.93 2.38
N ILE A 9 44.39 -14.42 3.61
CA ILE A 9 43.39 -14.82 4.61
C ILE A 9 42.13 -13.95 4.55
N GLN A 10 42.19 -12.80 3.86
CA GLN A 10 40.99 -12.01 3.62
C GLN A 10 40.07 -12.81 2.69
N SER A 11 38.96 -13.25 3.25
CA SER A 11 37.90 -13.88 2.48
C SER A 11 37.52 -12.91 1.36
N PRO A 12 37.23 -13.36 0.12
CA PRO A 12 36.72 -12.46 -0.93
C PRO A 12 35.37 -11.82 -0.56
N PHE A 13 34.80 -12.20 0.59
CA PHE A 13 33.62 -11.62 1.21
C PHE A 13 33.92 -10.60 2.32
N ASP A 14 35.19 -10.37 2.71
CA ASP A 14 35.62 -9.29 3.61
C ASP A 14 35.72 -7.96 2.84
N ILE A 15 34.68 -7.64 2.09
CA ILE A 15 34.52 -6.29 1.53
C ILE A 15 34.15 -5.40 2.72
N PRO A 16 34.94 -4.37 3.06
CA PRO A 16 34.54 -3.43 4.10
C PRO A 16 33.24 -2.76 3.65
N LEU A 17 32.15 -3.14 4.28
CA LEU A 17 30.85 -2.51 4.07
C LEU A 17 30.97 -1.03 4.47
N PRO A 18 30.35 -0.10 3.73
CA PRO A 18 30.30 1.29 4.14
C PRO A 18 29.76 1.41 5.56
N ASP A 19 30.29 2.34 6.37
CA ASP A 19 29.83 2.55 7.75
C ASP A 19 28.33 2.87 7.84
N THR A 20 27.74 3.38 6.76
CA THR A 20 26.30 3.70 6.61
C THR A 20 25.45 2.53 6.15
N TRP A 21 26.02 1.35 5.89
CA TRP A 21 25.31 0.20 5.34
C TRP A 21 24.18 -0.26 6.26
N PHE A 22 24.49 -0.46 7.55
CA PHE A 22 23.51 -0.93 8.53
C PHE A 22 22.44 0.11 8.84
N SER A 23 22.79 1.40 8.89
CA SER A 23 21.81 2.47 9.09
C SER A 23 20.86 2.60 7.91
N THR A 24 21.38 2.57 6.68
CA THR A 24 20.58 2.68 5.45
C THR A 24 19.64 1.47 5.29
N LEU A 25 20.14 0.26 5.53
CA LEU A 25 19.29 -0.94 5.52
C LEU A 25 18.24 -0.90 6.62
N GLY A 26 18.59 -0.41 7.82
CA GLY A 26 17.64 -0.22 8.90
C GLY A 26 16.51 0.73 8.51
N GLU A 27 16.82 1.88 7.91
CA GLU A 27 15.81 2.83 7.43
C GLU A 27 14.90 2.21 6.36
N ILE A 28 15.47 1.52 5.37
CA ILE A 28 14.69 0.86 4.31
C ILE A 28 13.77 -0.21 4.89
N LEU A 29 14.29 -1.04 5.80
CA LEU A 29 13.49 -2.10 6.40
C LEU A 29 12.39 -1.52 7.31
N ASN A 30 12.66 -0.46 8.06
CA ASN A 30 11.64 0.25 8.85
C ASN A 30 10.56 0.86 7.95
N ALA A 31 10.94 1.45 6.82
CA ALA A 31 10.03 1.99 5.82
C ALA A 31 9.13 0.90 5.23
N LEU A 32 9.72 -0.23 4.83
CA LEU A 32 8.97 -1.37 4.32
C LEU A 32 8.05 -1.96 5.39
N PHE A 33 8.49 -2.02 6.65
CA PHE A 33 7.68 -2.53 7.76
C PHE A 33 6.50 -1.62 8.04
N ALA A 34 6.73 -0.31 8.02
CA ALA A 34 5.68 0.68 8.13
C ALA A 34 4.67 0.54 6.98
N LEU A 35 5.15 0.40 5.74
CA LEU A 35 4.30 0.13 4.59
C LEU A 35 3.50 -1.16 4.78
N ALA A 36 4.12 -2.22 5.31
CA ALA A 36 3.46 -3.50 5.55
C ALA A 36 2.30 -3.39 6.56
N ILE A 37 2.53 -2.69 7.66
CA ILE A 37 1.55 -2.56 8.75
C ILE A 37 0.50 -1.48 8.47
N ARG A 38 0.82 -0.44 7.71
CA ARG A 38 -0.07 0.73 7.53
C ARG A 38 -0.51 0.92 6.10
N GLY A 39 0.39 0.68 5.16
CA GLY A 39 0.16 0.84 3.73
C GLY A 39 -0.81 -0.19 3.13
N TYR A 40 -1.04 -1.34 3.77
CA TYR A 40 -1.94 -2.37 3.21
C TYR A 40 -3.36 -1.84 2.95
N LEU A 41 -3.88 -0.96 3.82
CA LEU A 41 -5.20 -0.33 3.66
C LEU A 41 -5.23 0.58 2.43
N ILE A 42 -4.12 1.28 2.14
CA ILE A 42 -3.98 2.14 0.97
C ILE A 42 -4.14 1.30 -0.30
N PHE A 43 -3.44 0.15 -0.39
CA PHE A 43 -3.54 -0.75 -1.54
C PHE A 43 -4.96 -1.28 -1.74
N ILE A 44 -5.63 -1.68 -0.65
CA ILE A 44 -7.00 -2.18 -0.71
C ILE A 44 -7.97 -1.08 -1.15
N LEU A 45 -7.91 0.10 -0.54
CA LEU A 45 -8.79 1.22 -0.84
C LEU A 45 -8.62 1.70 -2.28
N ILE A 46 -7.39 1.90 -2.74
CA ILE A 46 -7.10 2.30 -4.12
C ILE A 46 -7.59 1.20 -5.09
N GLY A 47 -7.34 -0.08 -4.77
CA GLY A 47 -7.84 -1.19 -5.58
C GLY A 47 -9.36 -1.17 -5.74
N MET A 48 -10.10 -0.89 -4.66
CA MET A 48 -11.55 -0.79 -4.68
C MET A 48 -12.05 0.46 -5.43
N MET A 49 -11.35 1.60 -5.34
CA MET A 49 -11.64 2.79 -6.15
C MET A 49 -11.46 2.52 -7.65
N ILE A 50 -10.38 1.85 -8.04
CA ILE A 50 -10.12 1.48 -9.43
C ILE A 50 -11.19 0.50 -9.93
N TYR A 51 -11.61 -0.46 -9.09
CA TYR A 51 -12.73 -1.34 -9.41
C TYR A 51 -14.03 -0.57 -9.67
N ALA A 52 -14.32 0.45 -8.84
CA ALA A 52 -15.51 1.28 -8.95
C ALA A 52 -15.57 2.03 -10.29
N THR A 53 -14.44 2.56 -10.76
CA THR A 53 -14.36 3.28 -12.05
C THR A 53 -14.47 2.38 -13.28
N GLY A 54 -14.27 1.07 -13.13
CA GLY A 54 -14.26 0.13 -14.26
C GLY A 54 -13.04 0.25 -15.19
N LEU A 55 -11.99 0.96 -14.77
CA LEU A 55 -10.77 1.18 -15.57
C LEU A 55 -9.99 -0.13 -15.80
N SER A 56 -9.81 -0.94 -14.75
CA SER A 56 -9.08 -2.21 -14.84
C SER A 56 -9.42 -3.16 -13.69
N ASP A 57 -10.21 -4.19 -13.99
CA ASP A 57 -10.58 -5.22 -13.01
C ASP A 57 -9.38 -6.07 -12.56
N GLY A 58 -8.42 -6.30 -13.47
CA GLY A 58 -7.21 -7.05 -13.17
C GLY A 58 -6.32 -6.31 -12.18
N LEU A 59 -6.09 -5.02 -12.43
CA LEU A 59 -5.28 -4.18 -11.56
C LEU A 59 -5.94 -3.94 -10.21
N ALA A 60 -7.26 -3.74 -10.17
CA ALA A 60 -7.99 -3.63 -8.92
C ALA A 60 -7.82 -4.88 -8.04
N LYS A 61 -8.02 -6.07 -8.62
CA LYS A 61 -7.86 -7.35 -7.90
C LYS A 61 -6.43 -7.57 -7.44
N SER A 62 -5.43 -7.25 -8.28
CA SER A 62 -4.02 -7.41 -7.89
C SER A 62 -3.63 -6.47 -6.76
N LEU A 63 -4.13 -5.22 -6.74
CA LEU A 63 -3.91 -4.28 -5.63
C LEU A 63 -4.53 -4.78 -4.34
N VAL A 64 -5.78 -5.25 -4.37
CA VAL A 64 -6.45 -5.81 -3.18
C VAL A 64 -5.71 -7.06 -2.68
N ALA A 65 -5.32 -7.96 -3.59
CA ALA A 65 -4.55 -9.16 -3.23
C ALA A 65 -3.17 -8.79 -2.65
N ALA A 66 -2.48 -7.82 -3.25
CA ALA A 66 -1.21 -7.31 -2.74
C ALA A 66 -1.39 -6.74 -1.34
N GLY A 67 -2.42 -5.93 -1.08
CA GLY A 67 -2.72 -5.41 0.26
C GLY A 67 -2.95 -6.53 1.29
N ILE A 68 -3.73 -7.56 0.95
CA ILE A 68 -3.95 -8.72 1.84
C ILE A 68 -2.62 -9.45 2.13
N VAL A 69 -1.82 -9.71 1.10
CA VAL A 69 -0.50 -10.36 1.25
C VAL A 69 0.44 -9.50 2.09
N LEU A 70 0.40 -8.17 1.90
CA LEU A 70 1.21 -7.22 2.65
C LEU A 70 0.84 -7.24 4.15
N PHE A 71 -0.45 -7.29 4.46
CA PHE A 71 -0.95 -7.35 5.84
C PHE A 71 -0.51 -8.62 6.57
N PHE A 72 -0.67 -9.79 5.95
CA PHE A 72 -0.33 -11.07 6.60
C PHE A 72 1.15 -11.46 6.48
N GLY A 73 1.73 -11.26 5.30
CA GLY A 73 3.09 -11.69 4.98
C GLY A 73 4.15 -10.63 5.20
N GLY A 74 3.80 -9.34 5.07
CA GLY A 74 4.76 -8.24 5.14
C GLY A 74 5.57 -8.21 6.44
N PRO A 75 4.94 -8.16 7.63
CA PRO A 75 5.67 -8.14 8.89
C PRO A 75 6.60 -9.35 9.07
N LEU A 76 6.16 -10.54 8.65
CA LEU A 76 6.94 -11.78 8.76
C LEU A 76 8.16 -11.75 7.85
N ILE A 77 7.98 -11.37 6.58
CA ILE A 77 9.07 -11.30 5.59
C ILE A 77 10.10 -10.27 6.04
N ILE A 78 9.66 -9.10 6.49
CA ILE A 78 10.56 -8.00 6.82
C ILE A 78 11.34 -8.28 8.11
N ASN A 79 10.71 -8.89 9.12
CA ASN A 79 11.41 -9.33 10.32
C ASN A 79 12.46 -10.42 10.01
N LEU A 80 12.15 -11.33 9.09
CA LEU A 80 13.11 -12.34 8.63
C LEU A 80 14.28 -11.68 7.88
N LEU A 81 14.03 -10.68 7.03
CA LEU A 81 15.07 -9.91 6.36
C LEU A 81 15.95 -9.11 7.34
N ALA A 82 15.37 -8.52 8.39
CA ALA A 82 16.10 -7.82 9.44
C ALA A 82 17.03 -8.75 10.22
N GLN A 83 16.57 -9.96 10.55
CA GLN A 83 17.40 -10.99 11.19
C GLN A 83 18.55 -11.45 10.29
N LEU A 84 18.29 -11.63 8.99
CA LEU A 84 19.32 -12.03 8.03
C LEU A 84 20.35 -10.92 7.76
N SER A 85 19.96 -9.65 7.86
CA SER A 85 20.85 -8.51 7.63
C SER A 85 21.65 -8.09 8.87
N GLY A 86 21.40 -8.69 10.04
CA GLY A 86 22.06 -8.35 11.30
C GLY A 86 21.66 -6.98 11.85
N VAL A 87 20.55 -6.41 11.37
CA VAL A 87 19.98 -5.16 11.88
C VAL A 87 19.12 -5.46 13.11
N GLU A 88 19.04 -4.52 14.06
CA GLU A 88 18.16 -4.64 15.22
C GLU A 88 16.71 -4.94 14.81
N THR A 89 15.99 -5.63 15.70
CA THR A 89 14.61 -6.02 15.43
C THR A 89 13.74 -4.77 15.26
N ILE A 90 12.99 -4.73 14.16
CA ILE A 90 12.13 -3.59 13.84
C ILE A 90 10.95 -3.56 14.80
N THR A 91 10.77 -2.41 15.44
CA THR A 91 9.65 -2.19 16.36
C THR A 91 8.56 -1.38 15.68
N VAL A 92 7.35 -1.43 16.24
CA VAL A 92 6.23 -0.61 15.76
C VAL A 92 6.56 0.89 15.89
N GLU A 93 7.29 1.27 16.94
CA GLU A 93 7.69 2.66 17.21
C GLU A 93 8.68 3.18 16.16
N SER A 94 9.72 2.40 15.84
CA SER A 94 10.71 2.77 14.82
C SER A 94 10.12 2.81 13.41
N ALA A 95 9.14 1.95 13.12
CA ALA A 95 8.40 2.01 11.87
C ALA A 95 7.48 3.23 11.79
N THR A 96 6.87 3.63 12.92
CA THR A 96 6.01 4.82 12.99
C THR A 96 6.80 6.10 12.71
N SER A 97 8.00 6.23 13.29
CA SER A 97 8.86 7.38 13.04
C SER A 97 9.34 7.41 11.59
N ALA A 98 9.71 6.26 11.01
CA ALA A 98 10.08 6.15 9.60
C ALA A 98 8.91 6.54 8.67
N TRP A 99 7.68 6.12 8.98
CA TRP A 99 6.49 6.50 8.22
C TRP A 99 6.26 8.02 8.21
N LEU A 100 6.30 8.63 9.39
CA LEU A 100 6.14 10.08 9.55
C LEU A 100 7.27 10.85 8.84
N HIS A 101 8.49 10.34 8.87
CA HIS A 101 9.60 10.95 8.15
C HIS A 101 9.43 10.86 6.62
N LEU A 102 8.85 9.76 6.12
CA LEU A 102 8.66 9.54 4.69
C LEU A 102 7.46 10.29 4.10
N LEU A 103 6.31 10.24 4.78
CA LEU A 103 5.06 10.80 4.25
C LEU A 103 4.69 12.14 4.89
N GLY A 104 5.24 12.47 6.07
CA GLY A 104 4.90 13.69 6.79
C GLY A 104 3.46 13.72 7.33
N MET A 105 2.74 12.60 7.27
CA MET A 105 1.32 12.51 7.60
C MET A 105 1.06 11.28 8.48
N THR A 106 0.09 11.41 9.37
CA THR A 106 -0.43 10.32 10.18
C THR A 106 -1.31 9.38 9.35
N ASP A 107 -1.52 8.16 9.85
CA ASP A 107 -2.34 7.15 9.18
C ASP A 107 -3.78 7.63 8.98
N ALA A 108 -4.33 8.33 9.99
CA ALA A 108 -5.67 8.90 9.93
C ALA A 108 -5.82 9.96 8.84
N GLU A 109 -4.83 10.85 8.68
CA GLU A 109 -4.82 11.85 7.63
C GLU A 109 -4.80 11.21 6.23
N ILE A 110 -3.95 10.19 6.04
CA ILE A 110 -3.88 9.48 4.74
C ILE A 110 -5.21 8.77 4.45
N ILE A 111 -5.78 8.07 5.43
CA ILE A 111 -7.05 7.37 5.26
C ILE A 111 -8.18 8.37 4.99
N SER A 112 -8.25 9.49 5.72
CA SER A 112 -9.29 10.51 5.50
C SER A 112 -9.22 11.12 4.09
N ILE A 113 -8.01 11.39 3.57
CA ILE A 113 -7.83 11.87 2.19
C ILE A 113 -8.29 10.81 1.18
N LEU A 114 -7.92 9.54 1.41
CA LEU A 114 -8.36 8.44 0.55
C LEU A 114 -9.87 8.27 0.58
N VAL A 115 -10.50 8.35 1.74
CA VAL A 115 -11.95 8.24 1.88
C VAL A 115 -12.64 9.38 1.15
N TRP A 116 -12.17 10.62 1.34
CA TRP A 116 -12.69 11.78 0.62
C TRP A 116 -12.56 11.64 -0.91
N LEU A 117 -11.42 11.14 -1.39
CA LEU A 117 -11.22 10.86 -2.82
C LEU A 117 -12.17 9.74 -3.29
N GLY A 118 -12.35 8.70 -2.47
CA GLY A 118 -13.30 7.62 -2.72
C GLY A 118 -14.73 8.13 -2.87
N ASP A 119 -15.17 9.04 -2.00
CA ASP A 119 -16.50 9.64 -2.07
C ASP A 119 -16.70 10.42 -3.37
N ALA A 120 -15.68 11.19 -3.78
CA ALA A 120 -15.69 11.89 -5.06
C ALA A 120 -15.82 10.91 -6.23
N ILE A 121 -15.07 9.80 -6.23
CA ILE A 121 -15.15 8.76 -7.26
C ILE A 121 -16.53 8.10 -7.28
N VAL A 122 -17.10 7.76 -6.13
CA VAL A 122 -18.45 7.19 -6.03
C VAL A 122 -19.47 8.15 -6.60
N ALA A 123 -19.42 9.43 -6.22
CA ALA A 123 -20.34 10.45 -6.72
C ALA A 123 -20.25 10.60 -8.24
N ILE A 124 -19.03 10.66 -8.79
CA ILE A 124 -18.79 10.74 -10.23
C ILE A 124 -19.33 9.50 -10.95
N CYS A 125 -19.05 8.30 -10.43
CA CYS A 125 -19.47 7.05 -11.05
C CYS A 125 -20.99 6.86 -11.00
N LEU A 126 -21.65 7.27 -9.92
CA LEU A 126 -23.11 7.29 -9.82
C LEU A 126 -23.73 8.29 -10.80
N LEU A 127 -23.20 9.51 -10.88
CA LEU A 127 -23.71 10.53 -11.79
C LEU A 127 -23.51 10.12 -13.27
N ALA A 128 -22.30 9.71 -13.64
CA ALA A 128 -22.00 9.23 -14.99
C ALA A 128 -22.82 7.98 -15.33
N GLY A 129 -22.94 7.04 -14.39
CA GLY A 129 -23.74 5.84 -14.55
C GLY A 129 -25.23 6.15 -14.72
N ALA A 130 -25.77 7.11 -13.97
CA ALA A 130 -27.15 7.57 -14.11
C ALA A 130 -27.40 8.25 -15.46
N ILE A 131 -26.50 9.13 -15.91
CA ILE A 131 -26.60 9.77 -17.23
C ILE A 131 -26.62 8.70 -18.32
N LEU A 132 -25.69 7.73 -18.28
CA LEU A 132 -25.62 6.64 -19.27
C LEU A 132 -26.86 5.74 -19.23
N TYR A 133 -27.42 5.50 -18.03
CA TYR A 133 -28.61 4.67 -17.85
C TYR A 133 -29.87 5.33 -18.42
N PHE A 134 -30.04 6.64 -18.21
CA PHE A 134 -31.21 7.39 -18.66
C PHE A 134 -31.09 7.95 -20.08
N THR A 135 -29.93 7.82 -20.73
CA THR A 135 -29.76 8.24 -22.14
C THR A 135 -30.22 7.10 -23.07
N PRO A 136 -31.32 7.26 -23.83
CA PRO A 136 -31.99 6.17 -24.55
C PRO A 136 -31.31 5.77 -25.88
N SER A 137 -30.06 6.15 -26.11
CA SER A 137 -29.42 6.08 -27.43
C SER A 137 -28.90 4.67 -27.82
N ALA A 138 -28.70 3.75 -26.87
CA ALA A 138 -28.38 2.35 -27.15
C ALA A 138 -28.53 1.45 -25.91
N ASN A 139 -29.02 0.21 -26.07
CA ASN A 139 -29.04 -0.80 -25.00
C ASN A 139 -27.65 -0.99 -24.34
N ASP A 140 -26.56 -0.83 -25.09
CA ASP A 140 -25.19 -0.95 -24.58
C ASP A 140 -24.82 0.14 -23.55
N MET A 141 -25.37 1.36 -23.69
CA MET A 141 -25.17 2.45 -22.73
C MET A 141 -25.91 2.18 -21.42
N THR A 142 -27.11 1.62 -21.48
CA THR A 142 -27.86 1.25 -20.27
C THR A 142 -27.14 0.17 -19.46
N GLY A 143 -26.52 -0.80 -20.12
CA GLY A 143 -25.72 -1.85 -19.46
C GLY A 143 -24.48 -1.28 -18.75
N LYS A 144 -23.74 -0.40 -19.44
CA LYS A 144 -22.57 0.30 -18.86
C LYS A 144 -22.95 1.19 -17.69
N GLY A 145 -24.05 1.94 -17.81
CA GLY A 145 -24.59 2.77 -16.74
C GLY A 145 -24.95 1.96 -15.49
N LYS A 146 -25.68 0.84 -15.65
CA LYS A 146 -25.97 -0.08 -14.54
C LYS A 146 -24.70 -0.61 -13.88
N SER A 147 -23.73 -1.05 -14.66
CA SER A 147 -22.46 -1.57 -14.13
C SER A 147 -21.73 -0.53 -13.28
N LEU A 148 -21.61 0.71 -13.77
CA LEU A 148 -20.98 1.82 -13.02
C LEU A 148 -21.71 2.11 -11.70
N ILE A 149 -23.05 2.19 -11.72
CA ILE A 149 -23.85 2.42 -10.53
C ILE A 149 -23.64 1.31 -9.49
N VAL A 150 -23.73 0.03 -9.92
CA VAL A 150 -23.56 -1.11 -9.01
C VAL A 150 -22.17 -1.13 -8.39
N ARG A 151 -21.12 -0.91 -9.19
CA ARG A 151 -19.74 -0.89 -8.71
C ARG A 151 -19.49 0.26 -7.73
N ALA A 152 -20.05 1.44 -7.98
CA ALA A 152 -19.98 2.57 -7.05
C ALA A 152 -20.73 2.29 -5.74
N LEU A 153 -21.90 1.65 -5.81
CA LEU A 153 -22.67 1.23 -4.63
C LEU A 153 -21.95 0.17 -3.79
N LEU A 154 -21.10 -0.68 -4.39
CA LEU A 154 -20.27 -1.62 -3.64
C LEU A 154 -19.16 -0.92 -2.85
N LEU A 155 -18.63 0.20 -3.35
CA LEU A 155 -17.60 0.97 -2.67
C LEU A 155 -18.17 1.82 -1.51
N ALA A 156 -19.40 2.33 -1.65
CA ALA A 156 -20.04 3.18 -0.65
C ALA A 156 -20.06 2.64 0.80
N PRO A 157 -20.48 1.38 1.09
CA PRO A 157 -20.48 0.86 2.47
C PRO A 157 -19.06 0.70 3.02
N ILE A 158 -18.06 0.46 2.17
CA ILE A 158 -16.65 0.37 2.56
C ILE A 158 -16.16 1.74 3.00
N LEU A 159 -16.44 2.79 2.21
CA LEU A 159 -16.09 4.17 2.58
C LEU A 159 -16.83 4.62 3.84
N ALA A 160 -18.11 4.27 3.98
CA ALA A 160 -18.88 4.55 5.19
C ALA A 160 -18.27 3.90 6.44
N PHE A 161 -17.76 2.66 6.32
CA PHE A 161 -17.02 2.02 7.41
C PHE A 161 -15.76 2.82 7.78
N PHE A 162 -14.96 3.26 6.80
CA PHE A 162 -13.76 4.05 7.08
C PHE A 162 -14.06 5.46 7.60
N HIS A 163 -15.19 6.06 7.25
CA HIS A 163 -15.68 7.30 7.86
C HIS A 163 -15.95 7.17 9.35
N VAL A 164 -16.31 5.97 9.84
CA VAL A 164 -16.53 5.73 11.27
C VAL A 164 -15.25 5.23 11.94
N ALA A 165 -14.56 4.29 11.29
CA ALA A 165 -13.37 3.65 11.82
C ALA A 165 -12.15 4.57 11.90
N ALA A 166 -12.05 5.61 11.05
CA ALA A 166 -10.95 6.57 11.12
C ALA A 166 -10.96 7.42 12.41
N TRP A 167 -12.08 7.43 13.15
CA TRP A 167 -12.22 8.17 14.43
C TRP A 167 -12.17 7.28 15.66
N LEU A 168 -12.05 5.95 15.49
CA LEU A 168 -11.88 4.97 16.57
C LEU A 168 -10.40 4.65 16.75
#